data_AF-A0A925K092-F1
#
_entry.id   AF-A0A925K092-F1
#
_cell.length_a   1.000
_cell.length_b   1.000
_cell.length_c   1.000
_cell.angle_alpha   90.00
_cell.angle_beta   90.00
_cell.angle_gamma   90.00
#
_symmetry.space_group_name_H-M   'P 1'
#
loop_
_entity.id
_entity.type
_entity.pdbx_description
1 polymer ?
#
loop_
_entity_poly.entity_id
_entity_poly.type
_entity_poly.pdbx_seq_one_letter_code
_entity_poly.pdbx_strand_id
1 'polypeptide(L)'
;MVDREVEDTLREIRERVLSESTHAVAESRPAADVQGLATSAGNGAAHLMHADGRAGESLARLQANLATTERAWSRLPPLMSNRRGRTARLELWMKRQIKRAAHWFTWEQVNFNSAVHHALGDVRDALGDTRETLTMQGHALAQAQSDIAALHASLRDSLEHLRSESEADRARASELRARLAAAESRFDSRLAELRRALDAGVEQLRAEQRAHTDGLRAERDARIHAREEQFQNEMRERVEHLLEEQRVCFKQLSLEAGESAAMQERARRQIEARLEALEKERLEQ
;
A
#
# COMPACT_ATOMS: atom_id res chain seq x y z
N MET A 1 -31.53 -8.47 -6.43
CA MET A 1 -31.55 -7.46 -5.35
C MET A 1 -30.16 -6.89 -5.09
N VAL A 2 -29.11 -7.72 -5.09
CA VAL A 2 -27.70 -7.32 -4.89
C VAL A 2 -27.19 -6.33 -5.94
N ASP A 3 -27.61 -6.44 -7.20
CA ASP A 3 -27.08 -5.58 -8.28
C ASP A 3 -27.44 -4.09 -8.13
N ARG A 4 -28.57 -3.78 -7.48
CA ARG A 4 -29.00 -2.40 -7.23
C ARG A 4 -28.16 -1.73 -6.15
N GLU A 5 -27.80 -2.48 -5.11
CA GLU A 5 -26.94 -1.99 -4.03
C GLU A 5 -25.51 -1.74 -4.53
N VAL A 6 -25.03 -2.57 -5.46
CA VAL A 6 -23.73 -2.36 -6.12
C VAL A 6 -23.75 -1.14 -7.03
N GLU A 7 -24.83 -0.93 -7.80
CA GLU A 7 -24.97 0.27 -8.64
C GLU A 7 -25.07 1.55 -7.82
N ASP A 8 -25.77 1.52 -6.69
CA ASP A 8 -25.93 2.68 -5.81
C ASP A 8 -24.62 3.00 -5.07
N THR A 9 -23.87 1.99 -4.59
CA THR A 9 -22.55 2.20 -3.99
C THR A 9 -21.52 2.72 -4.99
N LEU A 10 -21.54 2.25 -6.24
CA LEU A 10 -20.66 2.77 -7.30
C LEU A 10 -21.02 4.19 -7.72
N ARG A 11 -22.31 4.56 -7.69
CA ARG A 11 -22.78 5.93 -7.96
C ARG A 11 -22.34 6.87 -6.84
N GLU A 12 -22.48 6.45 -5.58
CA GLU A 12 -22.03 7.19 -4.40
C GLU A 12 -20.51 7.41 -4.43
N ILE A 13 -19.72 6.36 -4.73
CA ILE A 13 -18.26 6.47 -4.88
C ILE A 13 -17.90 7.46 -6.00
N ARG A 14 -18.61 7.44 -7.13
CA ARG A 14 -18.38 8.37 -8.24
C ARG A 14 -18.67 9.82 -7.86
N GLU A 15 -19.77 10.08 -7.17
CA GLU A 15 -20.11 11.43 -6.68
C GLU A 15 -19.12 11.90 -5.62
N ARG A 16 -18.62 11.00 -4.77
CA ARG A 16 -17.60 11.30 -3.78
C ARG A 16 -16.26 11.66 -4.43
N VAL A 17 -15.82 10.91 -5.45
CA VAL A 17 -14.61 11.21 -6.22
C VAL A 17 -14.75 12.51 -7.02
N LEU A 18 -15.93 12.79 -7.58
CA LEU A 18 -16.19 14.06 -8.27
C LEU A 18 -16.15 15.23 -7.30
N SER A 19 -16.82 15.13 -6.15
CA SER A 19 -16.77 16.19 -5.12
C SER A 19 -15.37 16.38 -4.53
N GLU A 20 -14.63 15.30 -4.27
CA GLU A 20 -13.25 15.34 -3.78
C GLU A 20 -12.28 15.88 -4.83
N SER A 21 -12.49 15.60 -6.13
CA SER A 21 -11.71 16.24 -7.21
C SER A 21 -12.04 17.72 -7.37
N THR A 22 -13.30 18.14 -7.21
CA THR A 22 -13.65 19.57 -7.21
C THR A 22 -13.13 20.30 -5.97
N HIS A 23 -13.10 19.64 -4.81
CA HIS A 23 -12.49 20.18 -3.59
C HIS A 23 -10.97 20.19 -3.67
N ALA A 24 -10.32 19.18 -4.26
CA ALA A 24 -8.89 19.17 -4.52
C ALA A 24 -8.48 20.26 -5.53
N VAL A 25 -9.31 20.57 -6.54
CA VAL A 25 -9.08 21.70 -7.46
C VAL A 25 -9.35 23.05 -6.79
N ALA A 26 -10.21 23.11 -5.78
CA ALA A 26 -10.47 24.32 -4.99
C ALA A 26 -9.43 24.55 -3.87
N GLU A 27 -8.90 23.49 -3.25
CA GLU A 27 -7.93 23.53 -2.14
C GLU A 27 -6.46 23.47 -2.62
N SER A 28 -6.19 22.87 -3.79
CA SER A 28 -4.86 22.94 -4.44
C SER A 28 -4.65 24.22 -5.24
N ARG A 29 -5.57 25.18 -5.12
CA ARG A 29 -5.35 26.56 -5.56
C ARG A 29 -4.87 27.34 -4.33
N PRO A 30 -3.54 27.40 -4.06
CA PRO A 30 -3.07 28.26 -3.00
C PRO A 30 -3.54 29.68 -3.34
N ALA A 31 -4.24 30.29 -2.39
CA ALA A 31 -4.44 31.73 -2.31
C ALA A 31 -3.09 32.43 -2.00
N ALA A 32 -2.07 32.14 -2.82
CA ALA A 32 -0.77 32.76 -2.81
C ALA A 32 -0.70 33.69 -4.03
N ASP A 33 -0.84 34.97 -3.76
CA ASP A 33 -0.18 36.07 -4.50
C ASP A 33 -0.22 36.03 -6.03
N VAL A 34 -1.41 35.95 -6.62
CA VAL A 34 -1.60 36.44 -8.01
C VAL A 34 -1.68 37.99 -8.04
N GLN A 35 -1.69 38.65 -6.88
CA GLN A 35 -1.60 40.11 -6.77
C GLN A 35 -0.17 40.68 -6.90
N GLY A 36 0.88 39.84 -6.84
CA GLY A 36 2.27 40.26 -7.01
C GLY A 36 2.79 40.25 -8.45
N LEU A 37 2.27 39.37 -9.33
CA LEU A 37 2.77 39.26 -10.71
C LEU A 37 2.04 40.17 -11.72
N ALA A 38 0.80 40.57 -11.44
CA ALA A 38 0.01 41.42 -12.34
C ALA A 38 0.35 42.93 -12.23
N THR A 39 0.92 43.36 -11.10
CA THR A 39 1.27 44.78 -10.85
C THR A 39 2.65 45.17 -11.38
N SER A 40 3.58 44.21 -11.54
CA SER A 40 4.90 44.45 -12.14
C SER A 40 4.88 44.44 -13.68
N ALA A 41 4.13 43.52 -14.30
CA ALA A 41 4.02 43.43 -15.75
C ALA A 41 3.25 44.62 -16.39
N GLY A 42 2.28 45.20 -15.66
CA GLY A 42 1.48 46.34 -16.12
C GLY A 42 2.27 47.66 -16.19
N ASN A 43 3.21 47.89 -15.28
CA ASN A 43 4.00 49.12 -15.24
C ASN A 43 5.13 49.14 -16.28
N GLY A 44 5.70 47.98 -16.61
CA GLY A 44 6.70 47.85 -17.69
C GLY A 44 6.11 48.07 -19.09
N ALA A 45 4.91 47.54 -19.34
CA ALA A 45 4.23 47.70 -20.63
C ALA A 45 3.82 49.16 -20.92
N ALA A 46 3.36 49.89 -19.90
CA ALA A 46 3.00 51.30 -20.04
C ALA A 46 4.23 52.19 -20.30
N HIS A 47 5.37 51.89 -19.67
CA HIS A 47 6.61 52.65 -19.90
C HIS A 47 7.24 52.34 -21.28
N LEU A 48 7.13 51.09 -21.76
CA LEU A 48 7.60 50.70 -23.10
C LEU A 48 6.77 51.38 -24.21
N MET A 49 5.44 51.48 -24.06
CA MET A 49 4.60 52.20 -25.03
C MET A 49 4.84 53.71 -25.06
N HIS A 50 5.16 54.33 -23.92
CA HIS A 50 5.52 55.75 -23.87
C HIS A 50 6.95 56.05 -24.38
N ALA A 51 7.89 55.13 -24.18
CA ALA A 51 9.24 55.23 -24.74
C ALA A 51 9.24 55.10 -26.27
N ASP A 52 8.42 54.20 -26.83
CA ASP A 52 8.26 54.06 -28.28
C ASP A 52 7.63 55.31 -28.93
N GLY A 53 6.65 55.92 -28.24
CA GLY A 53 6.04 57.17 -28.69
C GLY A 53 7.01 58.36 -28.70
N ARG A 54 7.86 58.49 -27.66
CA ARG A 54 8.90 59.54 -27.60
C ARG A 54 10.05 59.30 -28.58
N ALA A 55 10.47 58.05 -28.74
CA ALA A 55 11.47 57.68 -29.74
C ALA A 55 10.99 58.03 -31.15
N GLY A 56 9.72 57.71 -31.48
CA GLY A 56 9.11 58.11 -32.76
C GLY A 56 9.04 59.63 -32.96
N GLU A 57 8.72 60.39 -31.91
CA GLU A 57 8.66 61.86 -31.98
C GLU A 57 10.05 62.50 -32.13
N SER A 58 11.07 61.99 -31.43
CA SER A 58 12.46 62.44 -31.57
C SER A 58 13.04 62.12 -32.94
N LEU A 59 12.74 60.93 -33.49
CA LEU A 59 13.11 60.54 -34.85
C LEU A 59 12.44 61.43 -35.92
N ALA A 60 11.18 61.81 -35.72
CA ALA A 60 10.48 62.73 -36.61
C ALA A 60 11.10 64.14 -36.59
N ARG A 61 11.51 64.65 -35.41
CA ARG A 61 12.23 65.93 -35.27
C ARG A 61 13.62 65.88 -35.90
N LEU A 62 14.32 64.76 -35.70
CA LEU A 62 15.59 64.46 -36.37
C LEU A 62 15.48 64.49 -37.88
N GLN A 63 14.47 63.83 -38.44
CA GLN A 63 14.22 63.79 -39.87
C GLN A 63 13.89 65.18 -40.43
N ALA A 64 13.14 66.00 -39.69
CA ALA A 64 12.85 67.39 -40.06
C ALA A 64 14.11 68.27 -40.08
N ASN A 65 15.00 68.11 -39.10
CA ASN A 65 16.27 68.82 -39.02
C ASN A 65 17.29 68.34 -40.07
N LEU A 66 17.30 67.04 -40.40
CA LEU A 66 18.12 66.53 -41.50
C LEU A 66 17.65 67.06 -42.86
N ALA A 67 16.34 67.17 -43.07
CA ALA A 67 15.77 67.74 -44.29
C ALA A 67 16.10 69.23 -44.49
N THR A 68 16.24 70.02 -43.42
CA THR A 68 16.75 71.40 -43.52
C THR A 68 18.24 71.43 -43.83
N THR A 69 19.02 70.48 -43.29
CA THR A 69 20.45 70.39 -43.56
C THR A 69 20.80 70.03 -45.01
N GLU A 70 20.04 69.12 -45.61
CA GLU A 70 20.21 68.70 -47.00
C GLU A 70 20.01 69.87 -47.99
N ARG A 71 19.07 70.78 -47.70
CA ARG A 71 18.81 71.94 -48.56
C ARG A 71 19.95 72.95 -48.56
N ALA A 72 20.62 73.15 -47.44
CA ALA A 72 21.68 74.14 -47.28
C ALA A 72 23.03 73.69 -47.87
N TRP A 73 23.27 72.38 -47.98
CA TRP A 73 24.55 71.80 -48.44
C TRP A 73 24.85 72.04 -49.94
N SER A 74 23.87 72.49 -50.72
CA SER A 74 23.94 72.58 -52.19
C SER A 74 24.38 73.93 -52.77
N ARG A 75 24.89 74.89 -51.98
CA ARG A 75 25.13 76.28 -52.45
C ARG A 75 26.61 76.72 -52.34
N LEU A 76 27.18 77.04 -53.51
CA LEU A 76 28.60 77.38 -53.74
C LEU A 76 29.07 78.65 -53.00
N PRO A 77 30.38 78.73 -52.65
CA PRO A 77 30.95 79.89 -51.96
C PRO A 77 31.10 81.13 -52.87
N PRO A 78 31.08 82.35 -52.31
CA PRO A 78 31.19 83.58 -53.07
C PRO A 78 32.60 83.79 -53.64
N LEU A 79 32.71 83.87 -54.98
CA LEU A 79 33.92 84.24 -55.68
C LEU A 79 34.15 85.76 -55.57
N MET A 80 35.30 86.16 -55.02
CA MET A 80 35.76 87.55 -55.02
C MET A 80 36.55 87.83 -56.29
N SER A 81 36.18 88.87 -57.06
CA SER A 81 37.04 89.44 -58.08
C SER A 81 37.19 90.95 -57.87
N ASN A 82 38.38 91.47 -58.17
CA ASN A 82 38.80 92.86 -57.91
C ASN A 82 39.05 93.56 -59.26
N ARG A 83 38.36 94.67 -59.60
CA ARG A 83 38.82 95.69 -60.59
C ARG A 83 37.89 96.92 -60.73
N ARG A 84 38.50 98.11 -60.90
CA ARG A 84 37.89 99.46 -60.92
C ARG A 84 37.44 99.92 -62.32
N GLY A 85 36.35 100.70 -62.42
CA GLY A 85 35.82 101.31 -63.66
C GLY A 85 34.30 101.57 -63.61
N ARG A 86 33.58 101.80 -64.74
CA ARG A 86 32.09 101.70 -64.77
C ARG A 86 31.59 100.32 -64.31
N THR A 87 32.47 99.33 -64.44
CA THR A 87 32.39 98.01 -63.79
C THR A 87 32.27 98.10 -62.27
N ALA A 88 32.80 99.13 -61.59
CA ALA A 88 32.69 99.33 -60.15
C ALA A 88 31.29 99.75 -59.69
N ARG A 89 30.47 100.39 -60.54
CA ARG A 89 29.05 100.63 -60.21
C ARG A 89 28.24 99.34 -60.33
N LEU A 90 28.52 98.55 -61.36
CA LEU A 90 28.01 97.19 -61.51
C LEU A 90 28.47 96.31 -60.34
N GLU A 91 29.73 96.43 -59.93
CA GLU A 91 30.33 95.74 -58.79
C GLU A 91 29.74 96.21 -57.46
N LEU A 92 29.46 97.51 -57.26
CA LEU A 92 28.80 98.00 -56.04
C LEU A 92 27.34 97.56 -55.97
N TRP A 93 26.65 97.54 -57.11
CA TRP A 93 25.32 96.96 -57.23
C TRP A 93 25.35 95.46 -56.94
N MET A 94 26.31 94.74 -57.53
CA MET A 94 26.53 93.31 -57.33
C MET A 94 27.00 93.02 -55.91
N LYS A 95 27.81 93.88 -55.27
CA LYS A 95 28.22 93.81 -53.86
C LYS A 95 27.06 94.09 -52.92
N ARG A 96 26.13 94.99 -53.26
CA ARG A 96 24.87 95.16 -52.52
C ARG A 96 24.00 93.90 -52.61
N GLN A 97 23.92 93.28 -53.80
CA GLN A 97 23.21 92.01 -53.97
C GLN A 97 23.91 90.84 -53.25
N ILE A 98 25.24 90.75 -53.35
CA ILE A 98 26.08 89.75 -52.66
C ILE A 98 26.03 89.98 -51.15
N LYS A 99 25.98 91.22 -50.64
CA LYS A 99 25.81 91.47 -49.19
C LYS A 99 24.46 90.98 -48.68
N ARG A 100 23.39 91.15 -49.47
CA ARG A 100 22.07 90.57 -49.16
C ARG A 100 22.10 89.04 -49.24
N ALA A 101 22.72 88.48 -50.27
CA ALA A 101 22.89 87.04 -50.42
C ALA A 101 23.79 86.43 -49.32
N ALA A 102 24.83 87.15 -48.88
CA ALA A 102 25.73 86.76 -47.81
C ALA A 102 25.04 86.84 -46.45
N HIS A 103 24.19 87.85 -46.22
CA HIS A 103 23.36 87.90 -45.01
C HIS A 103 22.37 86.73 -44.96
N TRP A 104 21.71 86.44 -46.09
CA TRP A 104 20.86 85.25 -46.24
C TRP A 104 21.66 83.95 -46.01
N PHE A 105 22.88 83.86 -46.55
CA PHE A 105 23.77 82.71 -46.36
C PHE A 105 24.23 82.55 -44.91
N THR A 106 24.61 83.62 -44.22
CA THR A 106 24.96 83.55 -42.79
C THR A 106 23.76 83.16 -41.94
N TRP A 107 22.56 83.62 -42.30
CA TRP A 107 21.34 83.22 -41.62
C TRP A 107 21.03 81.73 -41.85
N GLU A 108 21.18 81.26 -43.09
CA GLU A 108 21.00 79.84 -43.45
C GLU A 108 22.04 78.94 -42.77
N GLN A 109 23.29 79.39 -42.64
CA GLN A 109 24.33 78.67 -41.90
C GLN A 109 24.04 78.61 -40.40
N VAL A 110 23.53 79.69 -39.80
CA VAL A 110 23.10 79.68 -38.39
C VAL A 110 21.92 78.72 -38.22
N ASN A 111 20.94 78.76 -39.11
CA ASN A 111 19.78 77.86 -39.11
C ASN A 111 20.19 76.38 -39.26
N PHE A 112 21.10 76.09 -40.19
CA PHE A 112 21.70 74.77 -40.36
C PHE A 112 22.41 74.31 -39.08
N ASN A 113 23.29 75.14 -38.52
CA ASN A 113 24.04 74.79 -37.32
C ASN A 113 23.10 74.55 -36.12
N SER A 114 22.03 75.34 -35.98
CA SER A 114 21.02 75.08 -34.94
C SER A 114 20.24 73.79 -35.20
N ALA A 115 19.86 73.51 -36.45
CA ALA A 115 19.14 72.28 -36.80
C ALA A 115 20.01 71.04 -36.54
N VAL A 116 21.29 71.07 -36.91
CA VAL A 116 22.26 70.00 -36.60
C VAL A 116 22.44 69.87 -35.09
N HIS A 117 22.59 70.97 -34.37
CA HIS A 117 22.77 70.92 -32.92
C HIS A 117 21.54 70.33 -32.21
N HIS A 118 20.33 70.71 -32.62
CA HIS A 118 19.10 70.14 -32.08
C HIS A 118 18.94 68.66 -32.45
N ALA A 119 19.21 68.29 -33.71
CA ALA A 119 19.24 66.89 -34.13
C ALA A 119 20.22 66.06 -33.28
N LEU A 120 21.47 66.51 -33.12
CA LEU A 120 22.45 65.79 -32.31
C LEU A 120 22.05 65.71 -30.83
N GLY A 121 21.37 66.73 -30.30
CA GLY A 121 20.74 66.69 -28.99
C GLY A 121 19.67 65.61 -28.89
N ASP A 122 18.72 65.59 -29.84
CA ASP A 122 17.65 64.60 -29.91
C ASP A 122 18.19 63.16 -30.03
N VAL A 123 19.24 62.93 -30.85
CA VAL A 123 19.91 61.61 -30.92
C VAL A 123 20.52 61.23 -29.59
N ARG A 124 21.20 62.17 -28.92
CA ARG A 124 21.83 61.91 -27.63
C ARG A 124 20.80 61.51 -26.58
N ASP A 125 19.67 62.21 -26.53
CA ASP A 125 18.61 61.94 -25.56
C ASP A 125 17.94 60.59 -25.86
N ALA A 126 17.64 60.28 -27.12
CA ALA A 126 17.13 58.97 -27.51
C ALA A 126 18.12 57.82 -27.20
N LEU A 127 19.43 58.04 -27.36
CA LEU A 127 20.46 57.09 -26.94
C LEU A 127 20.54 56.94 -25.41
N GLY A 128 20.23 58.00 -24.65
CA GLY A 128 20.07 57.97 -23.20
C GLY A 128 18.90 57.08 -22.78
N ASP A 129 17.72 57.33 -23.34
CA ASP A 129 16.49 56.57 -23.06
C ASP A 129 16.64 55.08 -23.41
N THR A 130 17.26 54.77 -24.57
CA THR A 130 17.54 53.38 -24.97
C THR A 130 18.56 52.70 -24.05
N ARG A 131 19.57 53.43 -23.56
CA ARG A 131 20.50 52.90 -22.56
C ARG A 131 19.78 52.58 -21.25
N GLU A 132 18.94 53.49 -20.76
CA GLU A 132 18.19 53.29 -19.52
C GLU A 132 17.25 52.09 -19.61
N THR A 133 16.50 51.96 -20.70
CA THR A 133 15.62 50.80 -20.94
C THR A 133 16.41 49.49 -21.01
N LEU A 134 17.58 49.45 -21.65
CA LEU A 134 18.45 48.27 -21.67
C LEU A 134 18.96 47.91 -20.26
N THR A 135 19.30 48.90 -19.42
CA THR A 135 19.71 48.63 -18.04
C THR A 135 18.55 48.07 -17.21
N MET A 136 17.34 48.62 -17.37
CA MET A 136 16.13 48.13 -16.70
C MET A 136 15.79 46.70 -17.14
N GLN A 137 15.87 46.40 -18.43
CA GLN A 137 15.69 45.04 -18.96
C GLN A 137 16.75 44.08 -18.42
N GLY A 138 18.02 44.52 -18.32
CA GLY A 138 19.09 43.73 -17.73
C GLY A 138 18.82 43.38 -16.26
N HIS A 139 18.34 44.34 -15.47
CA HIS A 139 17.93 44.08 -14.08
C HIS A 139 16.72 43.15 -13.99
N ALA A 140 15.70 43.33 -14.83
CA ALA A 140 14.53 42.45 -14.87
C ALA A 140 14.90 41.01 -15.25
N LEU A 141 15.80 40.83 -16.21
CA LEU A 141 16.30 39.50 -16.59
C LEU A 141 17.12 38.86 -15.46
N ALA A 142 17.98 39.61 -14.79
CA ALA A 142 18.74 39.11 -13.64
C ALA A 142 17.81 38.67 -12.49
N GLN A 143 16.76 39.44 -12.23
CA GLN A 143 15.75 39.10 -11.23
C GLN A 143 14.95 37.86 -11.63
N ALA A 144 14.48 37.78 -12.89
CA ALA A 144 13.79 36.59 -13.38
C ALA A 144 14.68 35.33 -13.30
N GLN A 145 15.98 35.46 -13.57
CA GLN A 145 16.94 34.37 -13.42
C GLN A 145 17.12 33.95 -11.96
N SER A 146 17.19 34.89 -11.01
CA SER A 146 17.24 34.55 -9.58
C SER A 146 15.97 33.87 -9.10
N ASP A 147 14.81 34.32 -9.57
CA ASP A 147 13.51 33.74 -9.19
C ASP A 147 13.37 32.32 -9.73
N ILE A 148 13.75 32.08 -10.99
CA ILE A 148 13.78 30.73 -11.57
C ILE A 148 14.75 29.83 -10.80
N ALA A 149 15.94 30.32 -10.44
CA ALA A 149 16.90 29.56 -9.66
C ALA A 149 16.37 29.21 -8.26
N ALA A 150 15.68 30.15 -7.60
CA ALA A 150 15.04 29.93 -6.30
C ALA A 150 13.90 28.90 -6.40
N LEU A 151 13.05 29.01 -7.42
CA LEU A 151 11.97 28.04 -7.68
C LEU A 151 12.54 26.64 -7.96
N HIS A 152 13.59 26.53 -8.78
CA HIS A 152 14.25 25.25 -9.03
C HIS A 152 14.87 24.64 -7.76
N ALA A 153 15.46 25.47 -6.90
CA ALA A 153 15.99 24.99 -5.62
C ALA A 153 14.88 24.48 -4.70
N SER A 154 13.77 25.23 -4.58
CA SER A 154 12.60 24.83 -3.77
C SER A 154 11.93 23.55 -4.30
N LEU A 155 11.77 23.42 -5.62
CA LEU A 155 11.21 22.21 -6.23
C LEU A 155 12.12 20.99 -6.01
N ARG A 156 13.44 21.17 -6.10
CA ARG A 156 14.41 20.10 -5.82
C ARG A 156 14.30 19.63 -4.37
N ASP A 157 14.25 20.57 -3.43
CA ASP A 157 14.11 20.28 -1.99
C ASP A 157 12.78 19.55 -1.69
N SER A 158 11.69 20.01 -2.31
CA SER A 158 10.38 19.34 -2.19
C SER A 158 10.38 17.93 -2.77
N LEU A 159 11.06 17.69 -3.90
CA LEU A 159 11.20 16.36 -4.49
C LEU A 159 12.06 15.43 -3.63
N GLU A 160 13.13 15.95 -3.03
CA GLU A 160 13.97 15.20 -2.10
C GLU A 160 13.21 14.84 -0.83
N HIS A 161 12.43 15.79 -0.30
CA HIS A 161 11.56 15.57 0.84
C HIS A 161 10.52 14.47 0.56
N LEU A 162 9.75 14.59 -0.53
CA LEU A 162 8.76 13.58 -0.94
C LEU A 162 9.40 12.21 -1.19
N ARG A 163 10.62 12.18 -1.74
CA ARG A 163 11.36 10.94 -1.93
C ARG A 163 11.71 10.30 -0.58
N SER A 164 12.18 11.08 0.38
CA SER A 164 12.54 10.60 1.72
C SER A 164 11.31 10.07 2.48
N GLU A 165 10.17 10.75 2.37
CA GLU A 165 8.89 10.29 2.95
C GLU A 165 8.45 8.97 2.30
N SER A 166 8.52 8.89 0.97
CA SER A 166 8.18 7.68 0.23
C SER A 166 9.07 6.49 0.59
N GLU A 167 10.37 6.71 0.81
CA GLU A 167 11.29 5.67 1.29
C GLU A 167 10.97 5.24 2.73
N ALA A 168 10.66 6.19 3.61
CA ALA A 168 10.25 5.91 4.99
C ALA A 168 8.94 5.10 5.04
N ASP A 169 7.94 5.45 4.23
CA ASP A 169 6.67 4.72 4.18
C ASP A 169 6.82 3.33 3.58
N ARG A 170 7.68 3.16 2.56
CA ARG A 170 8.02 1.82 2.05
C ARG A 170 8.69 0.97 3.13
N ALA A 171 9.57 1.54 3.94
CA ALA A 171 10.22 0.84 5.06
C ALA A 171 9.21 0.46 6.15
N ARG A 172 8.29 1.36 6.52
CA ARG A 172 7.19 1.06 7.46
C ARG A 172 6.29 -0.05 6.93
N ALA A 173 5.93 0.00 5.64
CA ALA A 173 5.09 -1.01 5.00
C ALA A 173 5.79 -2.39 4.95
N SER A 174 7.09 -2.45 4.66
CA SER A 174 7.84 -3.70 4.67
C SER A 174 7.96 -4.27 6.09
N GLU A 175 8.17 -3.43 7.09
CA GLU A 175 8.18 -3.83 8.49
C GLU A 175 6.83 -4.39 8.95
N LEU A 176 5.73 -3.72 8.65
CA LEU A 176 4.38 -4.20 8.98
C LEU A 176 4.07 -5.53 8.31
N ARG A 177 4.45 -5.71 7.04
CA ARG A 177 4.33 -6.99 6.33
C ARG A 177 5.14 -8.10 6.99
N ALA A 178 6.37 -7.82 7.41
CA ALA A 178 7.20 -8.80 8.13
C ALA A 178 6.59 -9.17 9.49
N ARG A 179 6.06 -8.20 10.24
CA ARG A 179 5.37 -8.44 11.51
C ARG A 179 4.10 -9.28 11.33
N LEU A 180 3.34 -9.03 10.26
CA LEU A 180 2.15 -9.80 9.90
C LEU A 180 2.51 -11.24 9.55
N ALA A 181 3.50 -11.47 8.68
CA ALA A 181 3.97 -12.81 8.33
C ALA A 181 4.49 -13.58 9.57
N ALA A 182 5.17 -12.89 10.49
CA ALA A 182 5.61 -13.49 11.76
C ALA A 182 4.45 -13.76 12.74
N ALA A 183 3.35 -13.01 12.66
CA ALA A 183 2.14 -13.31 13.43
C ALA A 183 1.42 -14.54 12.86
N GLU A 184 1.26 -14.60 11.53
CA GLU A 184 0.67 -15.75 10.82
C GLU A 184 1.43 -17.05 11.13
N SER A 185 2.76 -17.05 11.03
CA SER A 185 3.56 -18.25 11.34
C SER A 185 3.41 -18.72 12.79
N ARG A 186 3.27 -17.79 13.74
CA ARG A 186 3.01 -18.10 15.16
C ARG A 186 1.61 -18.67 15.37
N PHE A 187 0.61 -18.24 14.61
CA PHE A 187 -0.73 -18.83 14.67
C PHE A 187 -0.73 -20.23 14.07
N ASP A 188 -0.09 -20.42 12.91
CA ASP A 188 0.02 -21.73 12.27
C ASP A 188 0.75 -22.74 13.16
N SER A 189 1.84 -22.32 13.81
CA SER A 189 2.56 -23.19 14.75
C SER A 189 1.70 -23.60 15.93
N ARG A 190 0.97 -22.66 16.54
CA ARG A 190 0.04 -22.93 17.65
C ARG A 190 -1.12 -23.82 17.23
N LEU A 191 -1.67 -23.62 16.04
CA LEU A 191 -2.72 -24.49 15.50
C LEU A 191 -2.21 -25.91 15.28
N ALA A 192 -0.99 -26.07 14.78
CA ALA A 192 -0.35 -27.39 14.64
C ALA A 192 -0.10 -28.05 15.99
N GLU A 193 0.35 -27.31 16.99
CA GLU A 193 0.51 -27.79 18.37
C GLU A 193 -0.81 -28.24 18.99
N LEU A 194 -1.87 -27.42 18.87
CA LEU A 194 -3.21 -27.77 19.36
C LEU A 194 -3.78 -29.01 18.68
N ARG A 195 -3.60 -29.16 17.36
CA ARG A 195 -4.01 -30.37 16.63
C ARG A 195 -3.30 -31.60 17.16
N ARG A 196 -1.97 -31.54 17.32
CA ARG A 196 -1.20 -32.66 17.90
C ARG A 196 -1.64 -33.01 19.31
N ALA A 197 -1.90 -32.01 20.15
CA ALA A 197 -2.37 -32.22 21.51
C ALA A 197 -3.76 -32.88 21.53
N LEU A 198 -4.66 -32.46 20.64
CA LEU A 198 -5.98 -33.06 20.49
C LEU A 198 -5.88 -34.51 20.01
N ASP A 199 -5.08 -34.78 18.98
CA ASP A 199 -4.88 -36.13 18.44
C ASP A 199 -4.30 -37.06 19.52
N ALA A 200 -3.30 -36.59 20.27
CA ALA A 200 -2.72 -37.33 21.39
C ALA A 200 -3.76 -37.61 22.50
N GLY A 201 -4.58 -36.60 22.85
CA GLY A 201 -5.64 -36.78 23.84
C GLY A 201 -6.71 -37.76 23.40
N VAL A 202 -7.09 -37.76 22.11
CA VAL A 202 -8.04 -38.72 21.54
C VAL A 202 -7.46 -40.14 21.56
N GLU A 203 -6.19 -40.32 21.19
CA GLU A 203 -5.54 -41.63 21.27
C GLU A 203 -5.41 -42.14 22.71
N GLN A 204 -5.10 -41.25 23.65
CA GLN A 204 -5.08 -41.60 25.08
C GLN A 204 -6.46 -42.07 25.55
N LEU A 205 -7.53 -41.32 25.27
CA LEU A 205 -8.89 -41.72 25.64
C LEU A 205 -9.31 -43.05 25.01
N ARG A 206 -8.92 -43.31 23.75
CA ARG A 206 -9.15 -44.60 23.09
C ARG A 206 -8.39 -45.73 23.78
N ALA A 207 -7.14 -45.50 24.18
CA ALA A 207 -6.34 -46.49 24.91
C ALA A 207 -6.94 -46.80 26.29
N GLU A 208 -7.35 -45.76 27.04
CA GLU A 208 -8.04 -45.90 28.32
C GLU A 208 -9.37 -46.65 28.16
N GLN A 209 -10.16 -46.33 27.14
CA GLN A 209 -11.40 -47.04 26.85
C GLN A 209 -11.15 -48.53 26.55
N ARG A 210 -10.15 -48.86 25.71
CA ARG A 210 -9.78 -50.26 25.42
C ARG A 210 -9.36 -50.99 26.68
N ALA A 211 -8.46 -50.41 27.46
CA ALA A 211 -8.00 -50.99 28.72
C ALA A 211 -9.16 -51.23 29.70
N HIS A 212 -10.11 -50.29 29.79
CA HIS A 212 -11.31 -50.45 30.60
C HIS A 212 -12.20 -51.59 30.09
N THR A 213 -12.45 -51.68 28.79
CA THR A 213 -13.26 -52.77 28.20
C THR A 213 -12.61 -54.13 28.37
N ASP A 214 -11.29 -54.22 28.24
CA ASP A 214 -10.56 -55.47 28.41
C ASP A 214 -10.51 -55.88 29.90
N GLY A 215 -10.38 -54.92 30.81
CA GLY A 215 -10.53 -55.15 32.26
C GLY A 215 -11.91 -55.72 32.62
N LEU A 216 -12.99 -55.15 32.09
CA LEU A 216 -14.35 -55.67 32.30
C LEU A 216 -14.56 -57.07 31.72
N ARG A 217 -13.96 -57.37 30.56
CA ARG A 217 -13.99 -58.71 29.96
C ARG A 217 -13.24 -59.71 30.84
N ALA A 218 -12.02 -59.40 31.24
CA ALA A 218 -11.23 -60.26 32.10
C ALA A 218 -11.93 -60.54 33.44
N GLU A 219 -12.56 -59.53 34.05
CA GLU A 219 -13.34 -59.70 35.27
C GLU A 219 -14.57 -60.60 35.05
N ARG A 220 -15.28 -60.42 33.93
CA ARG A 220 -16.40 -61.28 33.56
C ARG A 220 -15.95 -62.73 33.36
N ASP A 221 -14.85 -62.96 32.65
CA ASP A 221 -14.32 -64.29 32.37
C ASP A 221 -13.86 -64.98 33.67
N ALA A 222 -13.19 -64.23 34.55
CA ALA A 222 -12.82 -64.73 35.89
C ALA A 222 -14.06 -65.13 36.71
N ARG A 223 -15.15 -64.34 36.67
CA ARG A 223 -16.41 -64.68 37.35
C ARG A 223 -17.08 -65.91 36.74
N ILE A 224 -17.00 -66.10 35.42
CA ILE A 224 -17.53 -67.30 34.74
C ILE A 224 -16.74 -68.53 35.18
N HIS A 225 -15.41 -68.48 35.09
CA HIS A 225 -14.55 -69.59 35.52
C HIS A 225 -14.72 -69.94 37.00
N ALA A 226 -14.80 -68.95 37.88
CA ALA A 226 -15.07 -69.20 39.30
C ALA A 226 -16.42 -69.91 39.53
N ARG A 227 -17.47 -69.56 38.76
CA ARG A 227 -18.76 -70.25 38.82
C ARG A 227 -18.71 -71.65 38.24
N GLU A 228 -17.96 -71.85 37.15
CA GLU A 228 -17.74 -73.16 36.55
C GLU A 228 -17.02 -74.10 37.51
N GLU A 229 -15.96 -73.63 38.17
CA GLU A 229 -15.24 -74.39 39.19
C GLU A 229 -16.13 -74.75 40.37
N GLN A 230 -16.92 -73.79 40.86
CA GLN A 230 -17.89 -74.05 41.93
C GLN A 230 -18.89 -75.14 41.51
N PHE A 231 -19.48 -75.02 40.31
CA PHE A 231 -20.42 -76.01 39.80
C PHE A 231 -19.78 -77.40 39.63
N GLN A 232 -18.54 -77.46 39.14
CA GLN A 232 -17.82 -78.73 39.03
C GLN A 232 -17.52 -79.35 40.38
N ASN A 233 -17.23 -78.55 41.41
CA ASN A 233 -17.04 -79.03 42.78
C ASN A 233 -18.35 -79.58 43.35
N GLU A 234 -19.44 -78.83 43.22
CA GLU A 234 -20.78 -79.29 43.64
C GLU A 234 -21.20 -80.59 42.95
N MET A 235 -20.90 -80.74 41.65
CA MET A 235 -21.17 -81.97 40.92
C MET A 235 -20.30 -83.14 41.37
N ARG A 236 -19.02 -82.91 41.65
CA ARG A 236 -18.12 -83.93 42.21
C ARG A 236 -18.62 -84.42 43.57
N GLU A 237 -18.98 -83.50 44.47
CA GLU A 237 -19.53 -83.82 45.78
C GLU A 237 -20.84 -84.62 45.68
N ARG A 238 -21.74 -84.25 44.76
CA ARG A 238 -22.99 -85.02 44.52
C ARG A 238 -22.72 -86.42 44.01
N VAL A 239 -21.76 -86.58 43.10
CA VAL A 239 -21.37 -87.90 42.58
C VAL A 239 -20.77 -88.75 43.69
N GLU A 240 -19.86 -88.20 44.51
CA GLU A 240 -19.28 -88.89 45.66
C GLU A 240 -20.36 -89.31 46.67
N HIS A 241 -21.32 -88.42 46.96
CA HIS A 241 -22.44 -88.72 47.84
C HIS A 241 -23.30 -89.87 47.30
N LEU A 242 -23.68 -89.84 46.02
CA LEU A 242 -24.45 -90.91 45.37
C LEU A 242 -23.70 -92.25 45.39
N LEU A 243 -22.38 -92.24 45.17
CA LEU A 243 -21.57 -93.45 45.24
C LEU A 243 -21.52 -94.02 46.66
N GLU A 244 -21.46 -93.17 47.67
CA GLU A 244 -21.49 -93.61 49.07
C GLU A 244 -22.88 -94.17 49.46
N GLU A 245 -23.97 -93.53 49.03
CA GLU A 245 -25.32 -94.07 49.17
C GLU A 245 -25.46 -95.44 48.50
N GLN A 246 -24.99 -95.58 47.26
CA GLN A 246 -24.99 -96.87 46.56
C GLN A 246 -24.20 -97.94 47.32
N ARG A 247 -23.02 -97.61 47.87
CA ARG A 247 -22.22 -98.54 48.70
C ARG A 247 -22.99 -99.00 49.93
N VAL A 248 -23.69 -98.10 50.61
CA VAL A 248 -24.53 -98.44 51.76
C VAL A 248 -25.67 -99.37 51.34
N CYS A 249 -26.38 -99.07 50.25
CA CYS A 249 -27.44 -99.93 49.71
C CYS A 249 -26.91 -101.31 49.31
N PHE A 250 -25.75 -101.40 48.64
CA PHE A 250 -25.13 -102.69 48.32
C PHE A 250 -24.72 -103.48 49.57
N LYS A 251 -24.20 -102.81 50.60
CA LYS A 251 -23.90 -103.46 51.89
C LYS A 251 -25.17 -103.99 52.53
N GLN A 252 -26.25 -103.20 52.58
CA GLN A 252 -27.54 -103.63 53.10
C GLN A 252 -28.09 -104.84 52.34
N LEU A 253 -28.13 -104.77 51.00
CA LEU A 253 -28.53 -105.89 50.14
C LEU A 253 -27.68 -107.15 50.37
N SER A 254 -26.36 -106.99 50.55
CA SER A 254 -25.47 -108.11 50.84
C SER A 254 -25.73 -108.74 52.21
N LEU A 255 -26.08 -107.92 53.22
CA LEU A 255 -26.47 -108.39 54.54
C LEU A 255 -27.82 -109.10 54.49
N GLU A 256 -28.82 -108.55 53.82
CA GLU A 256 -30.13 -109.19 53.61
C GLU A 256 -29.99 -110.53 52.86
N ALA A 257 -29.14 -110.57 51.82
CA ALA A 257 -28.81 -111.80 51.10
C ALA A 257 -28.09 -112.82 52.00
N GLY A 258 -27.15 -112.37 52.85
CA GLY A 258 -26.45 -113.21 53.82
C GLY A 258 -27.37 -113.75 54.92
N GLU A 259 -28.27 -112.92 55.45
CA GLU A 259 -29.27 -113.29 56.46
C GLU A 259 -30.28 -114.28 55.88
N SER A 260 -30.80 -114.03 54.68
CA SER A 260 -31.69 -114.97 53.99
C SER A 260 -31.01 -116.31 53.69
N ALA A 261 -29.74 -116.31 53.26
CA ALA A 261 -28.95 -117.54 53.08
C ALA A 261 -28.74 -118.29 54.41
N ALA A 262 -28.44 -117.59 55.51
CA ALA A 262 -28.30 -118.21 56.83
C ALA A 262 -29.62 -118.79 57.34
N MET A 263 -30.75 -118.13 57.05
CA MET A 263 -32.09 -118.65 57.37
C MET A 263 -32.43 -119.88 56.52
N GLN A 264 -32.09 -119.89 55.23
CA GLN A 264 -32.23 -121.05 54.35
C GLN A 264 -31.37 -122.23 54.83
N GLU A 265 -30.12 -121.99 55.22
CA GLU A 265 -29.22 -123.01 55.76
C GLU A 265 -29.74 -123.59 57.09
N ARG A 266 -30.26 -122.74 58.00
CA ARG A 266 -30.92 -123.21 59.23
C ARG A 266 -32.16 -124.06 58.92
N ALA A 267 -33.00 -123.60 57.99
CA ALA A 267 -34.18 -124.36 57.56
C ALA A 267 -33.78 -125.70 56.93
N ARG A 268 -32.74 -125.72 56.10
CA ARG A 268 -32.16 -126.93 55.51
C ARG A 268 -31.65 -127.89 56.58
N ARG A 269 -30.85 -127.42 57.54
CA ARG A 269 -30.37 -128.26 58.66
C ARG A 269 -31.51 -128.80 59.52
N GLN A 270 -32.57 -128.02 59.74
CA GLN A 270 -33.77 -128.51 60.43
C GLN A 270 -34.48 -129.60 59.63
N ILE A 271 -34.55 -129.48 58.30
CA ILE A 271 -35.09 -130.52 57.42
C ILE A 271 -34.20 -131.77 57.43
N GLU A 272 -32.88 -131.60 57.29
CA GLU A 272 -31.90 -132.69 57.34
C GLU A 272 -31.94 -133.42 58.70
N ALA A 273 -31.98 -132.69 59.82
CA ALA A 273 -32.13 -133.29 61.15
C ALA A 273 -33.47 -134.03 61.32
N ARG A 274 -34.56 -133.53 60.72
CA ARG A 274 -35.85 -134.23 60.70
C ARG A 274 -35.80 -135.48 59.82
N LEU A 275 -35.09 -135.44 58.68
CA LEU A 275 -34.87 -136.60 57.82
C LEU A 275 -34.02 -137.66 58.52
N GLU A 276 -32.93 -137.27 59.20
CA GLU A 276 -32.11 -138.19 59.99
C GLU A 276 -32.90 -138.82 61.14
N ALA A 277 -33.80 -138.07 61.80
CA ALA A 277 -34.69 -138.61 62.81
C ALA A 277 -35.65 -139.66 62.21
N LEU A 278 -36.24 -139.38 61.05
CA LEU A 278 -37.07 -140.34 60.32
C LEU A 278 -36.28 -141.57 59.82
N GLU A 279 -35.02 -141.40 59.41
CA GLU A 279 -34.15 -142.50 59.00
C GLU A 279 -33.75 -143.38 60.19
N LYS A 280 -33.51 -142.80 61.37
CA LYS A 280 -33.31 -143.56 62.62
C LYS A 280 -34.57 -144.33 63.03
N GLU A 281 -35.74 -143.69 62.97
CA GLU A 281 -37.03 -144.36 63.22
C GLU A 281 -37.31 -145.50 62.22
N ARG A 282 -36.75 -145.43 61.00
CA ARG A 282 -36.87 -146.48 59.98
C ARG A 282 -35.85 -147.63 60.15
N LEU A 283 -34.69 -147.39 60.77
CA LEU A 283 -33.67 -148.41 61.05
C LEU A 283 -33.93 -149.18 62.36
N GLU A 284 -34.84 -148.69 63.20
CA GLU A 284 -35.30 -149.34 64.44
C GLU A 284 -36.59 -150.18 64.25
N GLN A 285 -37.06 -150.34 63.00
CA GLN A 285 -38.16 -151.23 62.59
C GLN A 285 -37.64 -152.40 61.75
#